data_AF-A0A0F2NQF9-F1
#
_entry.id   AF-A0A0F2NQF9-F1
#
_cell.length_a   1.000
_cell.length_b   1.000
_cell.length_c   1.000
_cell.angle_alpha   90.00
_cell.angle_beta   90.00
_cell.angle_gamma   90.00
#
_symmetry.space_group_name_H-M   'P 1'
#
loop_
_entity.id
_entity.type
_entity.pdbx_description
1 polymer ?
#
loop_
_entity_poly.entity_id
_entity_poly.type
_entity_poly.pdbx_seq_one_letter_code
_entity_poly.pdbx_strand_id
1 'polypeptide(L)'
;MKSNNSVNTASRNELLGVEKEVVILLSDMIGYSRRTTDMRPAEIKDFMLEYHIALKEIVRSICGKNQRIESSAGDGAVAVFEKRAGTGINEMCGKALDVALAMVHAMEKGIIAPTRIGLFTGHIIEAVLEGKTMRFGASFSVASRLEELCGYFGTRILMDREVAFWQTDHARHLVSIGKVTPKNFTHPVHLFSVYRPGMHQCPENVNKKKLLRFIEMKNRAVELFCGNVLQGILPDFPQARVLLLEAQDVFVEMTGKRDLPTERILEYIGNHPRPEDDFKAVGMKIGEPDTEYGNIRLLNLSSEFFKAIDAEFYQALVVDTDWERKFKLIWRKKGECIIRFQDTPDGVYFIDHGCVSVLDGEGRLVKTLTSGDIFGEMAYFTKKGLRSATVMANSDLVLRRISGEDLMTMPVIRKIFKKIARKRKKTSE
;
A
#
# COMPACT_ATOMS: atom_id res chain seq x y z
N MET A 1 -9.36 -71.28 6.80
CA MET A 1 -8.45 -70.14 6.99
C MET A 1 -9.12 -68.88 6.46
N LYS A 2 -9.82 -68.14 7.32
CA LYS A 2 -10.34 -66.79 7.03
C LYS A 2 -9.39 -65.83 7.75
N SER A 3 -8.47 -65.21 7.02
CA SER A 3 -7.58 -64.18 7.58
C SER A 3 -8.22 -62.81 7.42
N ASN A 4 -8.41 -62.17 8.57
CA ASN A 4 -8.83 -60.79 8.82
C ASN A 4 -8.39 -59.79 7.75
N ASN A 5 -9.37 -59.14 7.13
CA ASN A 5 -9.17 -57.93 6.33
C ASN A 5 -10.01 -56.75 6.87
N SER A 6 -10.23 -56.72 8.19
CA SER A 6 -11.09 -55.73 8.87
C SER A 6 -10.32 -54.63 9.62
N VAL A 7 -8.99 -54.58 9.51
CA VAL A 7 -8.16 -53.56 10.22
C VAL A 7 -7.86 -52.33 9.34
N ASN A 8 -8.24 -52.33 8.06
CA ASN A 8 -7.78 -51.30 7.10
C ASN A 8 -8.86 -50.32 6.60
N THR A 9 -10.06 -50.36 7.15
CA THR A 9 -11.17 -49.46 6.79
C THR A 9 -11.47 -48.40 7.85
N ALA A 10 -11.24 -48.68 9.15
CA ALA A 10 -11.42 -47.68 10.21
C ALA A 10 -10.33 -46.58 10.18
N SER A 11 -9.08 -46.94 9.87
CA SER A 11 -7.95 -46.01 9.73
C SER A 11 -8.05 -45.10 8.49
N ARG A 12 -8.77 -45.53 7.43
CA ARG A 12 -8.94 -44.71 6.22
C ARG A 12 -9.92 -43.55 6.42
N ASN A 13 -10.92 -43.69 7.30
CA ASN A 13 -11.85 -42.60 7.60
C ASN A 13 -11.29 -41.55 8.57
N GLU A 14 -10.32 -41.90 9.43
CA GLU A 14 -9.61 -40.94 10.28
C GLU A 14 -8.66 -40.03 9.47
N LEU A 15 -8.18 -40.52 8.31
CA LEU A 15 -7.36 -39.81 7.34
C LEU A 15 -8.16 -39.04 6.28
N LEU A 16 -9.47 -39.31 6.13
CA LEU A 16 -10.35 -38.57 5.22
C LEU A 16 -10.75 -37.26 5.89
N GLY A 17 -9.95 -36.23 5.67
CA GLY A 17 -10.20 -34.91 6.21
C GLY A 17 -11.51 -34.31 5.69
N VAL A 18 -12.20 -33.56 6.55
CA VAL A 18 -13.43 -32.84 6.21
C VAL A 18 -13.05 -31.47 5.68
N GLU A 19 -13.45 -31.17 4.45
CA GLU A 19 -13.32 -29.83 3.88
C GLU A 19 -14.36 -28.89 4.51
N LYS A 20 -13.89 -27.75 5.00
CA LYS A 20 -14.71 -26.72 5.65
C LYS A 20 -14.41 -25.36 5.06
N GLU A 21 -15.47 -24.59 4.82
CA GLU A 21 -15.40 -23.15 4.55
C GLU A 21 -15.30 -22.41 5.89
N VAL A 22 -14.29 -21.55 6.03
CA VAL A 22 -13.96 -20.89 7.29
C VAL A 22 -13.49 -19.45 7.09
N VAL A 23 -13.58 -18.66 8.15
CA VAL A 23 -12.78 -17.43 8.30
C VAL A 23 -11.65 -17.72 9.26
N ILE A 24 -10.43 -17.42 8.84
CA ILE A 24 -9.22 -17.57 9.64
C ILE A 24 -8.84 -16.19 10.17
N LEU A 25 -8.74 -16.08 11.49
CA LEU A 25 -8.11 -14.97 12.18
C LEU A 25 -6.71 -15.42 12.58
N LEU A 26 -5.71 -14.75 12.03
CA LEU A 26 -4.33 -14.86 12.48
C LEU A 26 -3.92 -13.56 13.14
N SER A 27 -3.22 -13.67 14.25
CA SER A 27 -2.72 -12.51 14.97
C SER A 27 -1.29 -12.71 15.43
N ASP A 28 -0.51 -11.63 15.45
CA ASP A 28 0.89 -11.64 15.87
C ASP A 28 1.25 -10.37 16.66
N MET A 29 2.09 -10.50 17.69
CA MET A 29 2.37 -9.40 18.60
C MET A 29 3.39 -8.43 17.99
N ILE A 30 3.14 -7.14 18.18
CA ILE A 30 4.06 -6.10 17.72
C ILE A 30 5.23 -5.98 18.71
N GLY A 31 6.42 -6.31 18.22
CA GLY A 31 7.68 -6.06 18.94
C GLY A 31 7.93 -7.04 20.08
N TYR A 32 7.43 -8.28 19.97
CA TYR A 32 7.67 -9.35 20.95
C TYR A 32 9.15 -9.46 21.32
N SER A 33 10.04 -9.64 20.34
CA SER A 33 11.47 -9.81 20.58
C SER A 33 12.09 -8.68 21.41
N ARG A 34 11.67 -7.43 21.18
CA ARG A 34 12.13 -6.25 21.92
C ARG A 34 11.56 -6.21 23.34
N ARG A 35 10.32 -6.64 23.52
CA ARG A 35 9.68 -6.69 24.85
C ARG A 35 10.31 -7.76 25.72
N THR A 36 10.69 -8.89 25.14
CA THR A 36 11.23 -10.04 25.88
C THR A 36 12.74 -10.05 26.00
N THR A 37 13.48 -9.11 25.36
CA THR A 37 14.96 -9.11 25.35
C THR A 37 15.56 -9.16 26.76
N ASP A 38 14.99 -8.37 27.67
CA ASP A 38 15.51 -8.22 29.04
C ASP A 38 14.72 -9.04 30.08
N MET A 39 13.77 -9.87 29.63
CA MET A 39 12.93 -10.68 30.50
C MET A 39 13.57 -12.03 30.79
N ARG A 40 13.45 -12.51 32.03
CA ARG A 40 13.81 -13.87 32.41
C ARG A 40 12.79 -14.87 31.82
N PRO A 41 13.17 -16.14 31.57
CA PRO A 41 12.26 -17.14 31.01
C PRO A 41 10.93 -17.30 31.78
N ALA A 42 10.95 -17.14 33.12
CA ALA A 42 9.74 -17.17 33.93
C ALA A 42 8.80 -15.99 33.64
N GLU A 43 9.34 -14.79 33.46
CA GLU A 43 8.59 -13.56 33.14
C GLU A 43 8.00 -13.63 31.74
N ILE A 44 8.75 -14.17 30.76
CA ILE A 44 8.23 -14.42 29.40
C ILE A 44 7.05 -15.39 29.46
N LYS A 45 7.19 -16.48 30.21
CA LYS A 45 6.13 -17.49 30.37
C LYS A 45 4.87 -16.88 31.00
N ASP A 46 5.01 -16.11 32.09
CA ASP A 46 3.87 -15.47 32.76
C ASP A 46 3.18 -14.45 31.84
N PHE A 47 3.96 -13.58 31.18
CA PHE A 47 3.47 -12.61 30.20
C PHE A 47 2.70 -13.27 29.05
N MET A 48 3.23 -14.35 28.48
CA MET A 48 2.59 -15.08 27.38
C MET A 48 1.30 -15.79 27.82
N LEU A 49 1.28 -16.33 29.04
CA LEU A 49 0.07 -16.93 29.60
C LEU A 49 -1.02 -15.88 29.80
N GLU A 50 -0.69 -14.73 30.39
CA GLU A 50 -1.64 -13.61 30.56
C GLU A 50 -2.20 -13.13 29.23
N TYR A 51 -1.32 -12.91 28.24
CA TYR A 51 -1.72 -12.51 26.89
C TYR A 51 -2.70 -13.51 26.27
N HIS A 52 -2.38 -14.81 26.25
CA HIS A 52 -3.26 -15.81 25.65
C HIS A 52 -4.53 -16.07 26.45
N ILE A 53 -4.53 -15.88 27.78
CA ILE A 53 -5.75 -15.93 28.60
C ILE A 53 -6.68 -14.79 28.20
N ALA A 54 -6.17 -13.55 28.12
CA ALA A 54 -6.95 -12.40 27.71
C ALA A 54 -7.54 -12.57 26.29
N LEU A 55 -6.77 -13.09 25.34
CA LEU A 55 -7.27 -13.42 24.00
C LEU A 55 -8.44 -14.43 24.05
N LYS A 56 -8.31 -15.50 24.85
CA LYS A 56 -9.38 -16.50 25.01
C LYS A 56 -10.62 -15.90 25.63
N GLU A 57 -10.49 -15.00 26.60
CA GLU A 57 -11.62 -14.32 27.23
C GLU A 57 -12.36 -13.41 26.25
N ILE A 58 -11.64 -12.64 25.43
CA ILE A 58 -12.22 -11.80 24.37
C ILE A 58 -13.03 -12.66 23.40
N VAL A 59 -12.45 -13.74 22.87
CA VAL A 59 -13.13 -14.64 21.93
C VAL A 59 -14.37 -15.28 22.54
N ARG A 60 -14.27 -15.73 23.81
CA ARG A 60 -15.40 -16.34 24.53
C ARG A 60 -16.54 -15.35 24.79
N SER A 61 -16.22 -14.08 25.02
CA SER A 61 -17.22 -13.04 25.29
C SER A 61 -18.14 -12.80 24.08
N ILE A 62 -17.63 -13.00 22.86
CA ILE A 62 -18.35 -12.73 21.61
C ILE A 62 -18.96 -14.02 21.03
N CYS A 63 -18.17 -15.10 20.99
CA CYS A 63 -18.55 -16.33 20.27
C CYS A 63 -19.01 -17.48 21.18
N GLY A 64 -18.94 -17.29 22.50
CA GLY A 64 -19.25 -18.30 23.50
C GLY A 64 -18.11 -19.30 23.73
N LYS A 65 -18.32 -20.24 24.66
CA LYS A 65 -17.29 -21.17 25.17
C LYS A 65 -16.73 -22.15 24.13
N ASN A 66 -17.46 -22.39 23.04
CA ASN A 66 -17.10 -23.38 22.03
C ASN A 66 -16.11 -22.85 21.00
N GLN A 67 -16.02 -21.52 20.83
CA GLN A 67 -15.02 -20.92 19.94
C GLN A 67 -13.65 -20.95 20.62
N ARG A 68 -12.64 -21.42 19.88
CA ARG A 68 -11.27 -21.53 20.36
C ARG A 68 -10.37 -20.55 19.61
N ILE A 69 -9.37 -20.09 20.34
CA ILE A 69 -8.17 -19.44 19.81
C ILE A 69 -6.97 -20.24 20.33
N GLU A 70 -6.16 -20.69 19.40
CA GLU A 70 -5.01 -21.56 19.61
C GLU A 70 -3.74 -20.70 19.52
N SER A 71 -2.80 -20.90 20.44
CA SER A 71 -1.48 -20.27 20.33
C SER A 71 -0.71 -20.92 19.19
N SER A 72 -0.19 -20.11 18.26
CA SER A 72 0.87 -20.54 17.34
C SER A 72 2.19 -20.61 18.12
N ALA A 73 3.20 -21.30 17.59
CA ALA A 73 4.52 -21.32 18.23
C ALA A 73 5.06 -19.87 18.33
N GLY A 74 5.33 -19.41 19.55
CA GLY A 74 5.76 -18.03 19.81
C GLY A 74 4.62 -17.14 20.32
N ASP A 75 4.50 -15.94 19.76
CA ASP A 75 3.58 -14.87 20.16
C ASP A 75 2.32 -14.76 19.30
N GLY A 76 2.23 -15.57 18.25
CA GLY A 76 1.07 -15.63 17.37
C GLY A 76 -0.12 -16.40 17.95
N ALA A 77 -1.32 -16.11 17.43
CA ALA A 77 -2.53 -16.85 17.76
C ALA A 77 -3.43 -17.03 16.53
N VAL A 78 -4.20 -18.12 16.52
CA VAL A 78 -5.05 -18.54 15.41
C VAL A 78 -6.46 -18.83 15.93
N ALA A 79 -7.48 -18.23 15.34
CA ALA A 79 -8.86 -18.61 15.55
C ALA A 79 -9.52 -18.94 14.21
N VAL A 80 -10.24 -20.06 14.17
CA VAL A 80 -10.95 -20.54 12.97
C VAL A 80 -12.44 -20.47 13.23
N PHE A 81 -13.15 -19.67 12.44
CA PHE A 81 -14.58 -19.49 12.51
C PHE A 81 -15.21 -20.36 11.43
N GLU A 82 -16.01 -21.33 11.84
CA GLU A 82 -16.65 -22.29 10.93
C GLU A 82 -18.10 -21.91 10.69
N LYS A 83 -18.56 -22.14 9.46
CA LYS A 83 -19.98 -22.05 9.11
C LYS A 83 -20.76 -23.15 9.83
N ARG A 84 -21.65 -22.77 10.75
CA ARG A 84 -22.54 -23.73 11.45
C ARG A 84 -23.78 -24.01 10.62
N ALA A 85 -24.41 -25.17 10.85
CA ALA A 85 -25.70 -25.49 10.24
C ALA A 85 -26.74 -24.42 10.60
N GLY A 86 -27.27 -23.71 9.59
CA GLY A 86 -28.26 -22.64 9.74
C GLY A 86 -27.70 -21.21 9.88
N THR A 87 -26.38 -21.02 10.02
CA THR A 87 -25.75 -19.69 10.06
C THR A 87 -25.15 -19.34 8.70
N GLY A 88 -25.40 -18.13 8.20
CA GLY A 88 -24.87 -17.65 6.93
C GLY A 88 -23.39 -17.24 7.00
N ILE A 89 -22.77 -17.04 5.84
CA ILE A 89 -21.38 -16.54 5.71
C ILE A 89 -21.23 -15.16 6.38
N ASN A 90 -22.28 -14.33 6.33
CA ASN A 90 -22.36 -13.03 6.98
C ASN A 90 -22.12 -13.09 8.50
N GLU A 91 -22.75 -14.04 9.20
CA GLU A 91 -22.58 -14.18 10.65
C GLU A 91 -21.17 -14.67 11.01
N MET A 92 -20.60 -15.56 10.19
CA MET A 92 -19.23 -16.04 10.35
C MET A 92 -18.21 -14.91 10.18
N CYS A 93 -18.30 -14.15 9.08
CA CYS A 93 -17.42 -13.00 8.81
C CYS A 93 -17.61 -11.89 9.86
N GLY A 94 -18.87 -11.60 10.24
CA GLY A 94 -19.20 -10.63 11.28
C GLY A 94 -18.54 -10.97 12.62
N LYS A 95 -18.71 -12.21 13.11
CA LYS A 95 -18.10 -12.67 14.36
C LYS A 95 -16.57 -12.59 14.35
N ALA A 96 -15.94 -12.98 13.24
CA ALA A 96 -14.49 -12.90 13.11
C ALA A 96 -14.00 -11.44 13.20
N LEU A 97 -14.71 -10.51 12.54
CA LEU A 97 -14.41 -9.09 12.59
C LEU A 97 -14.69 -8.50 13.98
N ASP A 98 -15.79 -8.87 14.63
CA ASP A 98 -16.12 -8.42 16.00
C ASP A 98 -15.03 -8.81 17.00
N VAL A 99 -14.53 -10.05 16.90
CA VAL A 99 -13.40 -10.50 17.73
C VAL A 99 -12.16 -9.65 17.45
N ALA A 100 -11.83 -9.41 16.19
CA ALA A 100 -10.68 -8.56 15.84
C ALA A 100 -10.83 -7.13 16.37
N LEU A 101 -12.03 -6.55 16.28
CA LEU A 101 -12.32 -5.21 16.81
C LEU A 101 -12.24 -5.16 18.33
N ALA A 102 -12.74 -6.19 19.03
CA ALA A 102 -12.64 -6.29 20.47
C ALA A 102 -11.18 -6.47 20.94
N MET A 103 -10.37 -7.21 20.17
CA MET A 103 -8.92 -7.28 20.40
C MET A 103 -8.28 -5.90 20.25
N VAL A 104 -8.61 -5.13 19.20
CA VAL A 104 -8.07 -3.76 19.05
C VAL A 104 -8.48 -2.87 20.22
N HIS A 105 -9.74 -2.92 20.65
CA HIS A 105 -10.20 -2.18 21.84
C HIS A 105 -9.46 -2.59 23.11
N ALA A 106 -9.17 -3.88 23.28
CA ALA A 106 -8.38 -4.38 24.40
C ALA A 106 -6.92 -3.89 24.35
N MET A 107 -6.33 -3.69 23.16
CA MET A 107 -5.00 -3.10 23.01
C MET A 107 -4.98 -1.64 23.46
N GLU A 108 -5.98 -0.84 23.08
CA GLU A 108 -6.06 0.57 23.46
C GLU A 108 -6.27 0.74 24.97
N LYS A 109 -6.95 -0.21 25.61
CA LYS A 109 -7.08 -0.28 27.08
C LYS A 109 -5.85 -0.86 27.79
N GLY A 110 -4.84 -1.31 27.06
CA GLY A 110 -3.65 -1.96 27.63
C GLY A 110 -3.90 -3.34 28.23
N ILE A 111 -5.04 -3.97 27.96
CA ILE A 111 -5.39 -5.32 28.44
C ILE A 111 -4.53 -6.37 27.71
N ILE A 112 -4.29 -6.16 26.41
CA ILE A 112 -3.38 -6.99 25.63
C ILE A 112 -2.30 -6.15 24.96
N ALA A 113 -1.16 -6.77 24.69
CA ALA A 113 -0.10 -6.12 23.93
C ALA A 113 -0.59 -5.75 22.50
N PRO A 114 -0.06 -4.68 21.89
CA PRO A 114 -0.36 -4.32 20.51
C PRO A 114 -0.12 -5.51 19.59
N THR A 115 -1.15 -5.89 18.84
CA THR A 115 -1.18 -7.09 18.00
C THR A 115 -1.71 -6.70 16.61
N ARG A 116 -1.17 -7.31 15.57
CA ARG A 116 -1.67 -7.21 14.18
C ARG A 116 -2.58 -8.39 13.89
N ILE A 117 -3.59 -8.21 13.05
CA ILE A 117 -4.65 -9.19 12.82
C ILE A 117 -4.95 -9.29 11.32
N GLY A 118 -4.80 -10.49 10.76
CA GLY A 118 -5.21 -10.84 9.41
C GLY A 118 -6.49 -11.69 9.43
N LEU A 119 -7.49 -11.30 8.64
CA LEU A 119 -8.74 -12.04 8.46
C LEU A 119 -8.87 -12.51 7.01
N PHE A 120 -9.05 -13.81 6.80
CA PHE A 120 -9.17 -14.37 5.46
C PHE A 120 -10.28 -15.42 5.39
N THR A 121 -11.14 -15.33 4.38
CA THR A 121 -12.09 -16.41 4.06
C THR A 121 -11.46 -17.43 3.14
N GLY A 122 -11.60 -18.72 3.45
CA GLY A 122 -11.10 -19.78 2.58
C GLY A 122 -11.53 -21.17 3.01
N HIS A 123 -10.96 -22.17 2.36
CA HIS A 123 -11.21 -23.58 2.66
C HIS A 123 -10.04 -24.17 3.46
N ILE A 124 -10.38 -25.06 4.40
CA ILE A 124 -9.41 -25.86 5.15
C ILE A 124 -9.87 -27.32 5.16
N ILE A 125 -8.91 -28.22 5.33
CA ILE A 125 -9.14 -29.63 5.59
C ILE A 125 -8.86 -29.90 7.06
N GLU A 126 -9.83 -30.44 7.78
CA GLU A 126 -9.70 -30.86 9.16
C GLU A 126 -9.59 -32.38 9.25
N ALA A 127 -8.53 -32.90 9.86
CA ALA A 127 -8.32 -34.33 10.07
C ALA A 127 -7.94 -34.60 11.54
N VAL A 128 -8.24 -35.79 12.05
CA VAL A 128 -7.88 -36.18 13.42
C VAL A 128 -6.68 -37.11 13.35
N LEU A 129 -5.55 -36.69 13.91
CA LEU A 129 -4.34 -37.49 14.03
C LEU A 129 -4.04 -37.71 15.52
N GLU A 130 -4.01 -38.96 15.96
CA GLU A 130 -3.71 -39.33 17.36
C GLU A 130 -4.61 -38.62 18.39
N GLY A 131 -5.90 -38.45 18.07
CA GLY A 131 -6.87 -37.76 18.92
C GLY A 131 -6.73 -36.23 18.93
N LYS A 132 -5.80 -35.66 18.15
CA LYS A 132 -5.67 -34.21 17.95
C LYS A 132 -6.23 -33.80 16.60
N THR A 133 -7.07 -32.78 16.61
CA THR A 133 -7.55 -32.13 15.39
C THR A 133 -6.41 -31.35 14.75
N MET A 134 -6.09 -31.68 13.51
CA MET A 134 -5.13 -30.98 12.66
C MET A 134 -5.87 -30.27 11.54
N ARG A 135 -5.41 -29.06 11.20
CA ARG A 135 -6.01 -28.22 10.15
C ARG A 135 -4.97 -27.92 9.09
N PHE A 136 -5.33 -28.13 7.83
CA PHE A 136 -4.47 -27.95 6.67
C PHE A 136 -5.12 -27.02 5.66
N GLY A 137 -4.34 -26.18 5.01
CA GLY A 137 -4.84 -25.34 3.91
C GLY A 137 -3.94 -24.15 3.63
N ALA A 138 -3.82 -23.78 2.36
CA ALA A 138 -3.10 -22.58 1.94
C ALA A 138 -3.70 -21.30 2.52
N SER A 139 -4.99 -21.34 2.91
CA SER A 139 -5.73 -20.24 3.55
C SER A 139 -5.03 -19.68 4.79
N PHE A 140 -4.34 -20.52 5.58
CA PHE A 140 -3.56 -20.05 6.74
C PHE A 140 -2.37 -19.18 6.30
N SER A 141 -1.68 -19.55 5.23
CA SER A 141 -0.57 -18.76 4.68
C SER A 141 -1.05 -17.40 4.17
N VAL A 142 -2.25 -17.33 3.57
CA VAL A 142 -2.83 -16.05 3.13
C VAL A 142 -3.20 -15.19 4.33
N ALA A 143 -3.90 -15.74 5.33
CA ALA A 143 -4.23 -15.00 6.56
C ALA A 143 -2.98 -14.48 7.30
N SER A 144 -1.89 -15.26 7.34
CA SER A 144 -0.61 -14.85 7.94
C SER A 144 -0.01 -13.69 7.16
N ARG A 145 -0.11 -13.72 5.83
CA ARG A 145 0.37 -12.63 4.99
C ARG A 145 -0.45 -11.35 5.17
N LEU A 146 -1.76 -11.45 5.37
CA LEU A 146 -2.60 -10.30 5.70
C LEU A 146 -2.20 -9.67 7.03
N GLU A 147 -1.90 -10.49 8.02
CA GLU A 147 -1.35 -10.05 9.29
C GLU A 147 0.00 -9.33 9.07
N GLU A 148 0.95 -9.91 8.34
CA GLU A 148 2.26 -9.30 8.07
C GLU A 148 2.11 -7.94 7.35
N LEU A 149 1.20 -7.86 6.37
CA LEU A 149 0.92 -6.64 5.61
C LEU A 149 0.37 -5.50 6.48
N CYS A 150 -0.18 -5.81 7.67
CA CYS A 150 -0.57 -4.78 8.63
C CYS A 150 0.64 -3.92 9.02
N GLY A 151 1.84 -4.49 9.08
CA GLY A 151 3.08 -3.74 9.33
C GLY A 151 3.43 -2.77 8.21
N TYR A 152 3.29 -3.21 6.95
CA TYR A 152 3.57 -2.38 5.76
C TYR A 152 2.61 -1.19 5.65
N PHE A 153 1.32 -1.44 5.91
CA PHE A 153 0.24 -0.46 5.83
C PHE A 153 0.01 0.31 7.14
N GLY A 154 0.62 -0.09 8.26
CA GLY A 154 0.44 0.57 9.56
C GLY A 154 -0.97 0.41 10.14
N THR A 155 -1.68 -0.64 9.74
CA THR A 155 -3.02 -0.99 10.21
C THR A 155 -2.95 -2.01 11.34
N ARG A 156 -4.03 -2.18 12.13
CA ARG A 156 -4.12 -3.28 13.11
C ARG A 156 -4.88 -4.47 12.57
N ILE A 157 -5.87 -4.22 11.70
CA ILE A 157 -6.67 -5.25 11.05
C ILE A 157 -6.54 -5.10 9.53
N LEU A 158 -6.22 -6.19 8.85
CA LEU A 158 -6.44 -6.34 7.41
C LEU A 158 -7.33 -7.55 7.16
N MET A 159 -8.26 -7.38 6.23
CA MET A 159 -9.16 -8.44 5.81
C MET A 159 -9.25 -8.50 4.29
N ASP A 160 -9.59 -9.67 3.77
CA ASP A 160 -9.86 -9.85 2.35
C ASP A 160 -11.25 -9.33 1.96
N ARG A 161 -11.52 -9.32 0.65
CA ARG A 161 -12.78 -8.84 0.09
C ARG A 161 -13.99 -9.59 0.62
N GLU A 162 -13.90 -10.92 0.79
CA GLU A 162 -15.05 -11.72 1.22
C GLU A 162 -15.45 -11.37 2.65
N VAL A 163 -14.49 -11.28 3.59
CA VAL A 163 -14.78 -10.84 4.95
C VAL A 163 -15.40 -9.45 4.96
N ALA A 164 -14.84 -8.51 4.19
CA ALA A 164 -15.36 -7.15 4.11
C ALA A 164 -16.78 -7.07 3.52
N PHE A 165 -17.07 -7.87 2.49
CA PHE A 165 -18.36 -7.88 1.80
C PHE A 165 -19.46 -8.52 2.65
N TRP A 166 -19.18 -9.65 3.29
CA TRP A 166 -20.19 -10.42 4.01
C TRP A 166 -20.48 -9.91 5.42
N GLN A 167 -19.53 -9.25 6.08
CA GLN A 167 -19.83 -8.57 7.35
C GLN A 167 -20.78 -7.38 7.10
N THR A 168 -21.87 -7.28 7.86
CA THR A 168 -22.89 -6.24 7.66
C THR A 168 -22.75 -5.07 8.62
N ASP A 169 -22.28 -5.33 9.85
CA ASP A 169 -22.44 -4.41 10.98
C ASP A 169 -21.44 -3.24 10.94
N HIS A 170 -20.39 -3.36 10.13
CA HIS A 170 -19.31 -2.38 10.03
C HIS A 170 -19.16 -1.78 8.63
N ALA A 171 -20.10 -2.04 7.71
CA ALA A 171 -20.04 -1.60 6.32
C ALA A 171 -19.73 -0.10 6.14
N ARG A 172 -20.33 0.77 6.98
CA ARG A 172 -20.11 2.23 6.93
C ARG A 172 -18.69 2.68 7.30
N HIS A 173 -17.92 1.82 7.96
CA HIS A 173 -16.57 2.12 8.45
C HIS A 173 -15.50 1.37 7.66
N LEU A 174 -15.88 0.63 6.62
CA LEU A 174 -14.95 -0.09 5.77
C LEU A 174 -14.11 0.87 4.94
N VAL A 175 -12.81 0.62 4.95
CA VAL A 175 -11.84 1.34 4.16
C VAL A 175 -11.10 0.37 3.25
N SER A 176 -11.15 0.63 1.95
CA SER A 176 -10.31 -0.08 0.98
C SER A 176 -8.87 0.39 1.16
N ILE A 177 -7.97 -0.58 1.34
CA ILE A 177 -6.54 -0.35 1.53
C ILE A 177 -5.81 -0.45 0.20
N GLY A 178 -6.26 -1.33 -0.69
CA GLY A 178 -5.71 -1.48 -2.03
C GLY A 178 -5.86 -2.90 -2.56
N LYS A 179 -5.45 -3.09 -3.81
CA LYS A 179 -5.26 -4.41 -4.42
C LYS A 179 -3.76 -4.68 -4.48
N VAL A 180 -3.31 -5.78 -3.90
CA VAL A 180 -1.88 -6.07 -3.79
C VAL A 180 -1.55 -7.50 -4.18
N THR A 181 -0.35 -7.71 -4.72
CA THR A 181 0.25 -9.03 -4.90
C THR A 181 1.59 -9.04 -4.16
N PRO A 182 1.66 -9.68 -2.98
CA PRO A 182 2.93 -9.84 -2.26
C PRO A 182 3.91 -10.73 -3.03
N LYS A 183 5.20 -10.58 -2.77
CA LYS A 183 6.25 -11.45 -3.31
C LYS A 183 5.91 -12.93 -3.05
N ASN A 184 6.11 -13.78 -4.05
CA ASN A 184 5.85 -15.22 -4.04
C ASN A 184 4.35 -15.62 -3.94
N PHE A 185 3.43 -14.67 -4.13
CA PHE A 185 2.02 -14.99 -4.33
C PHE A 185 1.66 -14.91 -5.81
N THR A 186 0.87 -15.86 -6.26
CA THR A 186 0.36 -15.91 -7.64
C THR A 186 -0.99 -15.21 -7.79
N HIS A 187 -1.68 -14.93 -6.68
CA HIS A 187 -3.02 -14.36 -6.68
C HIS A 187 -3.06 -13.02 -5.93
N PRO A 188 -3.65 -11.98 -6.54
CA PRO A 188 -3.82 -10.69 -5.90
C PRO A 188 -4.86 -10.77 -4.79
N VAL A 189 -4.70 -9.93 -3.77
CA VAL A 189 -5.67 -9.80 -2.67
C VAL A 189 -6.16 -8.36 -2.60
N HIS A 190 -7.48 -8.21 -2.51
CA HIS A 190 -8.11 -6.93 -2.22
C HIS A 190 -8.20 -6.76 -0.71
N LEU A 191 -7.52 -5.74 -0.21
CA LEU A 191 -7.35 -5.47 1.20
C LEU A 191 -8.37 -4.44 1.69
N PHE A 192 -8.97 -4.74 2.83
CA PHE A 192 -9.88 -3.86 3.53
C PHE A 192 -9.51 -3.77 5.01
N SER A 193 -9.96 -2.69 5.63
CA SER A 193 -9.83 -2.46 7.05
C SER A 193 -11.05 -1.69 7.58
N VAL A 194 -11.09 -1.42 8.89
CA VAL A 194 -12.18 -0.68 9.54
C VAL A 194 -11.60 0.54 10.27
N TYR A 195 -12.12 1.72 9.94
CA TYR A 195 -11.69 2.98 10.55
C TYR A 195 -12.79 3.49 11.47
N ARG A 196 -12.48 3.58 12.77
CA ARG A 196 -13.37 4.02 13.83
C ARG A 196 -12.64 4.92 14.82
N PRO A 197 -13.36 5.73 15.61
CA PRO A 197 -12.76 6.42 16.74
C PRO A 197 -12.02 5.44 17.66
N GLY A 198 -10.79 5.77 18.06
CA GLY A 198 -9.92 4.90 18.86
C GLY A 198 -9.16 3.84 18.07
N MET A 199 -9.27 3.81 16.74
CA MET A 199 -8.63 2.80 15.90
C MET A 199 -7.72 3.43 14.85
N HIS A 200 -6.62 2.76 14.51
CA HIS A 200 -5.79 3.11 13.35
C HIS A 200 -5.35 4.59 13.36
N GLN A 201 -4.90 5.05 14.52
CA GLN A 201 -4.49 6.45 14.78
C GLN A 201 -5.61 7.48 14.75
N CYS A 202 -6.88 7.08 14.60
CA CYS A 202 -8.02 7.97 14.78
C CYS A 202 -8.28 8.19 16.29
N PRO A 203 -8.26 9.42 16.80
CA PRO A 203 -8.60 9.71 18.19
C PRO A 203 -10.03 9.28 18.55
N GLU A 204 -10.32 8.99 19.82
CA GLU A 204 -11.70 8.64 20.25
C GLU A 204 -12.69 9.80 20.06
N ASN A 205 -12.23 11.05 20.20
CA ASN A 205 -13.02 12.26 20.04
C ASN A 205 -13.11 12.75 18.59
N VAL A 206 -12.71 11.93 17.62
CA VAL A 206 -12.66 12.30 16.22
C VAL A 206 -14.05 12.68 15.68
N ASN A 207 -14.11 13.71 14.82
CA ASN A 207 -15.36 14.12 14.21
C ASN A 207 -15.87 13.02 13.25
N LYS A 208 -16.94 12.33 13.66
CA LYS A 208 -17.54 11.21 12.92
C LYS A 208 -17.92 11.58 11.47
N LYS A 209 -18.41 12.80 11.22
CA LYS A 209 -18.77 13.24 9.86
C LYS A 209 -17.53 13.40 8.98
N LYS A 210 -16.46 14.02 9.51
CA LYS A 210 -15.18 14.13 8.78
C LYS A 210 -14.57 12.75 8.52
N LEU A 211 -14.64 11.83 9.49
CA LEU A 211 -14.15 10.46 9.33
C LEU A 211 -14.90 9.73 8.20
N LEU A 212 -16.23 9.78 8.19
CA LEU A 212 -17.02 9.15 7.11
C LEU A 212 -16.72 9.77 5.73
N ARG A 213 -16.54 11.09 5.66
CA ARG A 213 -16.12 11.77 4.43
C ARG A 213 -14.74 11.29 3.96
N PHE A 214 -13.78 11.16 4.87
CA PHE A 214 -12.46 10.60 4.55
C PHE A 214 -12.59 9.18 3.99
N ILE A 215 -13.39 8.32 4.63
CA ILE A 215 -13.60 6.93 4.21
C ILE A 215 -14.17 6.88 2.79
N GLU A 216 -15.20 7.69 2.50
CA GLU A 216 -15.82 7.77 1.18
C GLU A 216 -14.82 8.23 0.11
N MET A 217 -14.10 9.33 0.37
CA MET A 217 -13.09 9.88 -0.54
C MET A 217 -11.97 8.87 -0.80
N LYS A 218 -11.44 8.24 0.26
CA LYS A 218 -10.38 7.24 0.15
C LYS A 218 -10.85 6.02 -0.64
N ASN A 219 -12.03 5.48 -0.34
CA ASN A 219 -12.57 4.33 -1.06
C ASN A 219 -12.73 4.63 -2.56
N ARG A 220 -13.25 5.82 -2.90
CA ARG A 220 -13.37 6.25 -4.29
C ARG A 220 -12.00 6.39 -4.96
N ALA A 221 -11.02 6.95 -4.26
CA ALA A 221 -9.67 7.12 -4.78
C ALA A 221 -8.98 5.76 -5.02
N VAL A 222 -9.14 4.80 -4.11
CA VAL A 222 -8.61 3.44 -4.26
C VAL A 222 -9.32 2.67 -5.38
N GLU A 223 -10.61 2.91 -5.58
CA GLU A 223 -11.35 2.33 -6.72
C GLU A 223 -10.83 2.85 -8.06
N LEU A 224 -10.58 4.16 -8.19
CA LEU A 224 -9.94 4.72 -9.38
C LEU A 224 -8.51 4.22 -9.54
N PHE A 225 -7.78 4.01 -8.44
CA PHE A 225 -6.43 3.47 -8.49
C PHE A 225 -6.42 2.03 -9.00
N CYS A 226 -7.17 1.12 -8.37
CA CYS A 226 -7.17 -0.30 -8.73
C CYS A 226 -8.00 -0.64 -9.97
N GLY A 227 -8.96 0.22 -10.33
CA GLY A 227 -10.02 -0.09 -11.28
C GLY A 227 -11.11 -1.01 -10.69
N ASN A 228 -12.28 -0.99 -11.30
CA ASN A 228 -13.42 -1.84 -10.97
C ASN A 228 -14.09 -2.36 -12.24
N VAL A 229 -13.74 -3.60 -12.63
CA VAL A 229 -14.19 -4.20 -13.89
C VAL A 229 -15.71 -4.35 -13.96
N LEU A 230 -16.34 -4.71 -12.83
CA LEU A 230 -17.78 -4.91 -12.75
C LEU A 230 -18.56 -3.61 -12.99
N GLN A 231 -17.92 -2.47 -12.74
CA GLN A 231 -18.50 -1.14 -12.95
C GLN A 231 -17.91 -0.42 -14.18
N GLY A 232 -17.07 -1.08 -14.98
CA GLY A 232 -16.42 -0.48 -16.15
C GLY A 232 -15.38 0.60 -15.82
N ILE A 233 -14.92 0.66 -14.57
CA ILE A 233 -13.93 1.65 -14.13
C ILE A 233 -12.52 1.11 -14.43
N LEU A 234 -11.75 1.85 -15.21
CA LEU A 234 -10.34 1.56 -15.48
C LEU A 234 -9.44 2.28 -14.48
N PRO A 235 -8.22 1.76 -14.22
CA PRO A 235 -7.22 2.47 -13.41
C PRO A 235 -6.93 3.87 -13.96
N ASP A 236 -7.14 4.90 -13.14
CA ASP A 236 -6.85 6.32 -13.41
C ASP A 236 -5.95 6.86 -12.30
N PHE A 237 -4.64 6.70 -12.47
CA PHE A 237 -3.64 7.16 -11.50
C PHE A 237 -3.66 8.69 -11.29
N PRO A 238 -3.80 9.53 -12.35
CA PRO A 238 -3.94 10.97 -12.17
C PRO A 238 -5.09 11.34 -11.22
N GLN A 239 -6.30 10.85 -11.50
CA GLN A 239 -7.48 11.20 -10.71
C GLN A 239 -7.43 10.57 -9.31
N ALA A 240 -6.98 9.31 -9.21
CA ALA A 240 -6.77 8.65 -7.94
C ALA A 240 -5.79 9.42 -7.05
N ARG A 241 -4.67 9.89 -7.61
CA ARG A 241 -3.66 10.66 -6.86
C ARG A 241 -4.23 11.96 -6.29
N VAL A 242 -5.04 12.69 -7.06
CA VAL A 242 -5.69 13.93 -6.59
C VAL A 242 -6.59 13.61 -5.38
N LEU A 243 -7.48 12.64 -5.52
CA LEU A 243 -8.39 12.26 -4.43
C LEU A 243 -7.67 11.68 -3.21
N LEU A 244 -6.58 10.93 -3.40
CA LEU A 244 -5.75 10.42 -2.30
C LEU A 244 -5.06 11.56 -1.54
N LEU A 245 -4.56 12.58 -2.24
CA LEU A 245 -3.98 13.77 -1.59
C LEU A 245 -5.04 14.54 -0.80
N GLU A 246 -6.23 14.76 -1.38
CA GLU A 246 -7.32 15.41 -0.66
C GLU A 246 -7.80 14.60 0.56
N ALA A 247 -7.90 13.27 0.41
CA ALA A 247 -8.23 12.39 1.53
C ALA A 247 -7.14 12.43 2.62
N GLN A 248 -5.87 12.47 2.23
CA GLN A 248 -4.73 12.60 3.14
C GLN A 248 -4.82 13.89 3.96
N ASP A 249 -5.16 15.01 3.31
CA ASP A 249 -5.30 16.31 3.98
C ASP A 249 -6.44 16.28 4.99
N VAL A 250 -7.61 15.73 4.63
CA VAL A 250 -8.74 15.55 5.56
C VAL A 250 -8.35 14.68 6.75
N PHE A 251 -7.57 13.62 6.55
CA PHE A 251 -7.11 12.76 7.63
C PHE A 251 -6.11 13.46 8.56
N VAL A 252 -5.19 14.26 8.00
CA VAL A 252 -4.21 15.05 8.76
C VAL A 252 -4.91 16.13 9.58
N GLU A 253 -5.86 16.87 9.00
CA GLU A 253 -6.66 17.85 9.74
C GLU A 253 -7.38 17.23 10.94
N MET A 254 -7.80 15.97 10.79
CA MET A 254 -8.62 15.25 11.75
C MET A 254 -7.79 14.58 12.86
N THR A 255 -6.58 14.12 12.56
CA THR A 255 -5.77 13.27 13.46
C THR A 255 -4.41 13.85 13.81
N GLY A 256 -3.93 14.86 13.08
CA GLY A 256 -2.57 15.40 13.16
C GLY A 256 -1.50 14.46 12.58
N LYS A 257 -1.88 13.31 12.03
CA LYS A 257 -0.98 12.28 11.49
C LYS A 257 -1.37 11.92 10.06
N ARG A 258 -0.46 11.28 9.33
CA ARG A 258 -0.71 10.80 7.97
C ARG A 258 -1.20 9.35 8.00
N ASP A 259 -2.27 9.09 7.26
CA ASP A 259 -2.75 7.74 6.94
C ASP A 259 -1.72 6.96 6.10
N LEU A 260 -0.95 6.09 6.74
CA LEU A 260 0.11 5.32 6.08
C LEU A 260 -0.37 4.51 4.86
N PRO A 261 -1.56 3.88 4.82
CA PRO A 261 -2.03 3.22 3.61
C PRO A 261 -2.18 4.14 2.40
N THR A 262 -2.69 5.35 2.62
CA THR A 262 -2.78 6.37 1.57
C THR A 262 -1.38 6.78 1.10
N GLU A 263 -0.43 6.95 2.03
CA GLU A 263 0.97 7.21 1.68
C GLU A 263 1.58 6.10 0.81
N ARG A 264 1.34 4.82 1.13
CA ARG A 264 1.86 3.69 0.33
C ARG A 264 1.35 3.69 -1.10
N ILE A 265 0.09 4.02 -1.32
CA ILE A 265 -0.46 4.14 -2.69
C ILE A 265 0.15 5.36 -3.39
N LEU A 266 0.27 6.50 -2.71
CA LEU A 266 0.88 7.71 -3.28
C LEU A 266 2.36 7.51 -3.63
N GLU A 267 3.10 6.75 -2.83
CA GLU A 267 4.47 6.30 -3.10
C GLU A 267 4.51 5.38 -4.33
N TYR A 268 3.61 4.41 -4.41
CA TYR A 268 3.52 3.51 -5.55
C TYR A 268 3.22 4.23 -6.86
N ILE A 269 2.23 5.16 -6.88
CA ILE A 269 1.96 6.03 -8.04
C ILE A 269 3.18 6.93 -8.34
N GLY A 270 3.90 7.34 -7.30
CA GLY A 270 5.15 8.10 -7.43
C GLY A 270 6.21 7.35 -8.22
N ASN A 271 6.33 6.05 -8.00
CA ASN A 271 7.32 5.17 -8.62
C ASN A 271 6.84 4.58 -9.96
N HIS A 272 5.54 4.34 -10.07
CA HIS A 272 4.85 3.81 -11.25
C HIS A 272 3.76 4.81 -11.62
N PRO A 273 4.09 5.90 -12.34
CA PRO A 273 3.13 6.97 -12.64
C PRO A 273 2.10 6.57 -13.70
N ARG A 274 2.15 5.33 -14.18
CA ARG A 274 1.16 4.71 -15.04
C ARG A 274 0.91 3.27 -14.57
N PRO A 275 -0.32 2.77 -14.73
CA PRO A 275 -0.59 1.35 -14.54
C PRO A 275 0.15 0.54 -15.60
N GLU A 276 0.85 -0.50 -15.18
CA GLU A 276 1.37 -1.56 -16.06
C GLU A 276 0.21 -2.34 -16.71
N ASP A 277 0.48 -3.05 -17.79
CA ASP A 277 -0.55 -3.81 -18.52
C ASP A 277 -1.22 -4.88 -17.64
N ASP A 278 -0.46 -5.50 -16.74
CA ASP A 278 -0.95 -6.49 -15.79
C ASP A 278 -1.54 -5.88 -14.51
N PHE A 279 -1.38 -4.56 -14.28
CA PHE A 279 -1.73 -3.90 -13.02
C PHE A 279 -3.20 -4.11 -12.66
N LYS A 280 -4.08 -4.10 -13.67
CA LYS A 280 -5.51 -4.39 -13.48
C LYS A 280 -5.73 -5.78 -12.86
N ALA A 281 -4.94 -6.77 -13.27
CA ALA A 281 -5.01 -8.13 -12.78
C ALA A 281 -4.32 -8.27 -11.42
N VAL A 282 -3.12 -7.73 -11.23
CA VAL A 282 -2.26 -8.02 -10.05
C VAL A 282 -2.26 -6.93 -8.97
N GLY A 283 -2.66 -5.71 -9.29
CA GLY A 283 -2.57 -4.57 -8.37
C GLY A 283 -1.12 -4.20 -8.04
N MET A 284 -0.90 -3.65 -6.85
CA MET A 284 0.43 -3.26 -6.37
C MET A 284 1.29 -4.48 -6.06
N LYS A 285 2.44 -4.62 -6.72
CA LYS A 285 3.46 -5.63 -6.38
C LYS A 285 4.22 -5.18 -5.12
N ILE A 286 4.25 -6.01 -4.07
CA ILE A 286 4.87 -5.68 -2.76
C ILE A 286 6.05 -6.62 -2.47
N GLY A 287 7.19 -6.06 -2.10
CA GLY A 287 8.35 -6.83 -1.63
C GLY A 287 9.19 -7.46 -2.73
N GLU A 288 8.94 -7.11 -4.00
CA GLU A 288 9.96 -7.28 -5.03
C GLU A 288 11.22 -6.56 -4.55
N PRO A 289 12.39 -7.23 -4.58
CA PRO A 289 13.61 -6.55 -4.21
C PRO A 289 13.70 -5.33 -5.11
N ASP A 290 13.87 -4.18 -4.49
CA ASP A 290 14.34 -2.93 -5.08
C ASP A 290 15.75 -3.11 -5.71
N THR A 291 16.11 -4.30 -6.19
CA THR A 291 17.40 -4.62 -6.83
C THR A 291 17.54 -4.02 -8.22
N GLU A 292 16.51 -3.34 -8.73
CA GLU A 292 16.71 -2.28 -9.71
C GLU A 292 16.12 -0.94 -9.23
N TYR A 293 15.03 -0.92 -8.46
CA TYR A 293 14.30 0.32 -8.17
C TYR A 293 14.76 1.15 -6.97
N GLY A 294 15.50 0.57 -6.01
CA GLY A 294 16.13 1.31 -4.91
C GLY A 294 17.28 2.21 -5.38
N ASN A 295 17.89 1.86 -6.52
CA ASN A 295 18.86 2.70 -7.24
C ASN A 295 18.18 3.61 -8.29
N ILE A 296 16.88 3.43 -8.58
CA ILE A 296 16.12 4.24 -9.54
C ILE A 296 15.67 5.60 -8.98
N ARG A 297 15.95 5.89 -7.71
CA ARG A 297 15.79 7.23 -7.14
C ARG A 297 16.63 8.28 -7.86
N LEU A 298 17.86 7.95 -8.27
CA LEU A 298 18.64 8.77 -9.21
C LEU A 298 18.43 8.35 -10.66
N LEU A 299 18.34 7.05 -10.98
CA LEU A 299 18.42 6.54 -12.37
C LEU A 299 17.29 6.99 -13.29
N ASN A 300 16.12 7.33 -12.74
CA ASN A 300 15.03 7.87 -13.55
C ASN A 300 15.18 9.36 -13.86
N LEU A 301 16.05 10.12 -13.20
CA LEU A 301 16.38 11.46 -13.66
C LEU A 301 17.35 11.33 -14.84
N SER A 302 16.84 11.36 -16.07
CA SER A 302 17.54 11.52 -17.37
C SER A 302 18.98 11.01 -17.53
N SER A 303 19.28 10.37 -18.66
CA SER A 303 20.68 10.20 -19.10
C SER A 303 21.45 11.54 -19.16
N GLU A 304 20.76 12.68 -19.32
CA GLU A 304 21.34 14.03 -19.24
C GLU A 304 21.76 14.47 -17.81
N PHE A 305 21.02 14.09 -16.76
CA PHE A 305 21.40 14.30 -15.35
C PHE A 305 22.65 13.50 -15.05
N PHE A 306 22.69 12.21 -15.42
CA PHE A 306 23.89 11.36 -15.23
C PHE A 306 25.12 11.91 -15.93
N LYS A 307 24.98 12.37 -17.18
CA LYS A 307 26.08 13.01 -17.94
C LYS A 307 26.53 14.36 -17.34
N ALA A 308 25.84 14.89 -16.34
CA ALA A 308 26.16 16.16 -15.69
C ALA A 308 26.60 16.01 -14.22
N ILE A 309 26.52 14.80 -13.65
CA ILE A 309 26.89 14.45 -12.27
C ILE A 309 28.41 14.23 -12.18
N ASP A 310 29.02 14.78 -11.12
CA ASP A 310 30.37 14.46 -10.64
C ASP A 310 30.26 13.77 -9.26
N ALA A 311 31.39 13.34 -8.67
CA ALA A 311 31.40 12.60 -7.41
C ALA A 311 30.76 13.37 -6.22
N GLU A 312 30.79 14.71 -6.25
CA GLU A 312 30.18 15.59 -5.23
C GLU A 312 28.64 15.56 -5.33
N PHE A 313 28.08 15.43 -6.54
CA PHE A 313 26.63 15.35 -6.79
C PHE A 313 26.01 14.00 -6.37
N TYR A 314 26.77 12.90 -6.43
CA TYR A 314 26.27 11.59 -5.99
C TYR A 314 25.94 11.59 -4.50
N GLN A 315 26.79 12.14 -3.64
CA GLN A 315 26.50 12.20 -2.21
C GLN A 315 25.27 13.05 -1.91
N ALA A 316 25.11 14.20 -2.58
CA ALA A 316 23.98 15.10 -2.34
C ALA A 316 22.62 14.59 -2.86
N LEU A 317 22.60 13.70 -3.85
CA LEU A 317 21.35 13.17 -4.43
C LEU A 317 20.98 11.79 -3.87
N VAL A 318 21.96 11.00 -3.42
CA VAL A 318 21.75 9.64 -2.89
C VAL A 318 21.53 9.66 -1.37
N VAL A 319 22.16 10.60 -0.65
CA VAL A 319 22.05 10.68 0.82
C VAL A 319 20.89 11.58 1.25
N ASP A 320 20.65 12.68 0.54
CA ASP A 320 19.50 13.56 0.76
C ASP A 320 18.42 13.27 -0.29
N THR A 321 17.23 12.84 0.16
CA THR A 321 16.08 12.48 -0.69
C THR A 321 14.97 13.52 -0.64
N ASP A 322 15.16 14.63 0.11
CA ASP A 322 14.14 15.67 0.26
C ASP A 322 13.80 16.34 -1.07
N TRP A 323 14.72 16.29 -2.03
CA TRP A 323 14.52 16.77 -3.38
C TRP A 323 13.38 16.06 -4.11
N GLU A 324 13.18 14.76 -3.91
CA GLU A 324 12.17 13.96 -4.61
C GLU A 324 10.76 14.49 -4.33
N ARG A 325 10.51 14.91 -3.08
CA ARG A 325 9.22 15.44 -2.64
C ARG A 325 8.87 16.77 -3.30
N LYS A 326 9.86 17.50 -3.82
CA LYS A 326 9.67 18.77 -4.53
C LYS A 326 9.29 18.58 -6.00
N PHE A 327 9.59 17.41 -6.58
CA PHE A 327 9.18 17.08 -7.93
C PHE A 327 7.74 16.55 -7.94
N LYS A 328 6.82 17.37 -8.46
CA LYS A 328 5.40 17.01 -8.57
C LYS A 328 5.14 16.31 -9.89
N LEU A 329 4.44 15.17 -9.85
CA LEU A 329 3.96 14.49 -11.05
C LEU A 329 2.86 15.29 -11.74
N ILE A 330 2.95 15.37 -13.07
CA ILE A 330 2.01 16.05 -13.95
C ILE A 330 1.74 15.15 -15.15
N TRP A 331 0.47 14.92 -15.45
CA TRP A 331 0.04 14.24 -16.66
C TRP A 331 -0.47 15.27 -17.68
N ARG A 332 -0.12 15.06 -18.96
CA ARG A 332 -0.59 15.87 -20.09
C ARG A 332 -1.02 14.96 -21.22
N LYS A 333 -2.06 15.36 -21.94
CA LYS A 333 -2.54 14.63 -23.11
C LYS A 333 -1.80 15.06 -24.36
N LYS A 334 -1.73 14.16 -25.35
CA LYS A 334 -1.21 14.48 -26.68
C LYS A 334 -1.88 15.76 -27.22
N GLY A 335 -1.08 16.66 -27.78
CA GLY A 335 -1.51 17.94 -28.34
C GLY A 335 -1.55 19.10 -27.36
N GLU A 336 -1.38 18.87 -26.05
CA GLU A 336 -1.35 19.95 -25.07
C GLU A 336 -0.05 20.77 -25.15
N CYS A 337 -0.18 22.08 -24.91
CA CYS A 337 0.94 23.02 -24.80
C CYS A 337 1.44 23.06 -23.35
N ILE A 338 2.68 22.65 -23.10
CA ILE A 338 3.27 22.62 -21.75
C ILE A 338 3.94 23.95 -21.41
N ILE A 339 4.64 24.54 -22.38
CA ILE A 339 5.34 25.82 -22.26
C ILE A 339 5.08 26.61 -23.53
N ARG A 340 4.85 27.92 -23.42
CA ARG A 340 4.75 28.82 -24.58
C ARG A 340 5.94 29.77 -24.65
N PHE A 341 6.37 30.08 -25.86
CA PHE A 341 7.41 31.08 -26.12
C PHE A 341 7.08 32.43 -25.45
N GLN A 342 8.08 33.07 -24.85
CA GLN A 342 8.00 34.33 -24.08
C GLN A 342 7.19 34.30 -22.78
N ASP A 343 6.62 33.16 -22.38
CA ASP A 343 5.96 33.08 -21.07
C ASP A 343 6.98 33.24 -19.91
N THR A 344 6.47 33.65 -18.75
CA THR A 344 7.22 33.60 -17.49
C THR A 344 7.39 32.14 -17.04
N PRO A 345 8.58 31.74 -16.56
CA PRO A 345 8.81 30.35 -16.20
C PRO A 345 8.16 29.97 -14.88
N ASP A 346 7.37 28.90 -14.91
CA ASP A 346 6.64 28.36 -13.77
C ASP A 346 7.31 27.12 -13.14
N GLY A 347 8.28 26.54 -13.82
CA GLY A 347 9.08 25.42 -13.33
C GLY A 347 10.02 24.84 -14.38
N VAL A 348 10.75 23.80 -13.96
CA VAL A 348 11.55 22.93 -14.84
C VAL A 348 10.88 21.57 -14.90
N TYR A 349 10.86 20.97 -16.09
CA TYR A 349 10.15 19.74 -16.37
C TYR A 349 11.12 18.64 -16.76
N PHE A 350 10.90 17.47 -16.18
CA PHE A 350 11.58 16.23 -16.52
C PHE A 350 10.56 15.27 -17.16
N ILE A 351 10.90 14.66 -18.30
CA ILE A 351 10.01 13.70 -19.00
C ILE A 351 10.24 12.31 -18.41
N ASP A 352 9.31 11.87 -17.58
CA ASP A 352 9.31 10.50 -17.04
C ASP A 352 8.88 9.52 -18.13
N HIS A 353 7.83 9.87 -18.88
CA HIS A 353 7.41 9.12 -20.05
C HIS A 353 6.76 9.98 -21.14
N GLY A 354 6.98 9.61 -22.40
CA GLY A 354 6.38 10.20 -23.59
C GLY A 354 7.37 11.05 -24.39
N CYS A 355 6.88 11.84 -25.34
CA CYS A 355 7.73 12.72 -26.13
C CYS A 355 7.07 14.07 -26.44
N VAL A 356 7.92 15.10 -26.58
CA VAL A 356 7.51 16.48 -26.85
C VAL A 356 8.28 17.07 -28.02
N SER A 357 7.63 17.98 -28.74
CA SER A 357 8.27 18.84 -29.74
C SER A 357 8.57 20.21 -29.16
N VAL A 358 9.81 20.66 -29.33
CA VAL A 358 10.27 22.01 -28.98
C VAL A 358 10.27 22.86 -30.25
N LEU A 359 9.47 23.92 -30.25
CA LEU A 359 9.29 24.85 -31.36
C LEU A 359 9.90 26.21 -31.01
N ASP A 360 10.58 26.85 -31.96
CA ASP A 360 11.11 28.21 -31.78
C ASP A 360 9.99 29.27 -31.78
N GLY A 361 10.36 30.55 -31.68
CA GLY A 361 9.41 31.68 -31.73
C GLY A 361 8.68 31.84 -33.07
N GLU A 362 9.14 31.19 -34.13
CA GLU A 362 8.52 31.16 -35.46
C GLU A 362 7.69 29.89 -35.69
N GLY A 363 7.62 28.99 -34.70
CA GLY A 363 6.88 27.73 -34.78
C GLY A 363 7.64 26.60 -35.49
N ARG A 364 8.92 26.78 -35.80
CA ARG A 364 9.75 25.74 -36.43
C ARG A 364 10.22 24.73 -35.40
N LEU A 365 10.24 23.45 -35.77
CA LEU A 365 10.73 22.38 -34.90
C LEU A 365 12.24 22.50 -34.69
N VAL A 366 12.64 22.75 -33.44
CA VAL A 366 14.04 22.81 -33.01
C VAL A 366 14.54 21.42 -32.65
N LYS A 367 13.76 20.68 -31.83
CA LYS A 367 14.16 19.37 -31.33
C LYS A 367 12.94 18.60 -30.82
N THR A 368 13.02 17.27 -30.90
CA THR A 368 12.12 16.36 -30.19
C THR A 368 12.82 15.83 -28.96
N LEU A 369 12.17 15.91 -27.80
CA LEU A 369 12.65 15.37 -26.53
C LEU A 369 11.81 14.16 -26.11
N THR A 370 12.44 13.18 -25.48
CA THR A 370 11.82 11.90 -25.09
C THR A 370 11.95 11.64 -23.59
N SER A 371 11.41 10.51 -23.13
CA SER A 371 11.63 10.03 -21.76
C SER A 371 13.10 10.11 -21.37
N GLY A 372 13.39 10.67 -20.20
CA GLY A 372 14.75 10.93 -19.79
C GLY A 372 15.33 12.25 -20.29
N ASP A 373 14.55 13.19 -20.83
CA ASP A 373 15.03 14.54 -21.15
C ASP A 373 14.44 15.61 -20.21
N ILE A 374 15.13 16.75 -20.11
CA ILE A 374 14.70 17.92 -19.33
C ILE A 374 14.37 19.08 -20.25
N PHE A 375 13.39 19.91 -19.88
CA PHE A 375 13.12 21.15 -20.60
C PHE A 375 12.60 22.27 -19.68
N GLY A 376 12.67 23.50 -20.20
CA GLY A 376 12.25 24.72 -19.51
C GLY A 376 13.32 25.32 -18.59
N GLU A 377 14.42 24.63 -18.34
CA GLU A 377 15.51 25.07 -17.48
C GLU A 377 16.21 26.35 -17.99
N MET A 378 16.24 26.56 -19.32
CA MET A 378 16.94 27.69 -19.96
C MET A 378 16.44 29.06 -19.49
N ALA A 379 15.15 29.18 -19.16
CA ALA A 379 14.53 30.44 -18.74
C ALA A 379 15.13 30.95 -17.42
N TYR A 380 15.56 30.06 -16.52
CA TYR A 380 16.14 30.43 -15.22
C TYR A 380 17.61 30.89 -15.30
N PHE A 381 18.28 30.72 -16.44
CA PHE A 381 19.71 31.03 -16.61
C PHE A 381 19.99 31.98 -17.77
N THR A 382 18.96 32.65 -18.28
CA THR A 382 19.08 33.62 -19.39
C THR A 382 18.73 35.02 -18.88
N LYS A 383 19.42 36.05 -19.40
CA LYS A 383 19.29 37.44 -18.91
C LYS A 383 17.85 37.97 -18.91
N LYS A 384 17.01 37.53 -19.85
CA LYS A 384 15.61 37.96 -19.97
C LYS A 384 14.65 37.24 -19.02
N GLY A 385 15.02 36.05 -18.51
CA GLY A 385 14.13 35.28 -17.64
C GLY A 385 12.89 34.67 -18.30
N LEU A 386 12.77 34.70 -19.64
CA LEU A 386 11.59 34.23 -20.37
C LEU A 386 11.82 32.89 -21.09
N ARG A 387 10.73 32.19 -21.40
CA ARG A 387 10.77 30.92 -22.16
C ARG A 387 11.27 31.16 -23.58
N SER A 388 12.31 30.41 -23.98
CA SER A 388 12.97 30.55 -25.29
C SER A 388 12.31 29.75 -26.42
N ALA A 389 11.35 28.88 -26.10
CA ALA A 389 10.68 28.00 -27.05
C ALA A 389 9.29 27.61 -26.54
N THR A 390 8.43 27.17 -27.46
CA THR A 390 7.15 26.51 -27.16
C THR A 390 7.39 25.01 -27.08
N VAL A 391 6.77 24.30 -26.13
CA VAL A 391 6.89 22.85 -25.96
C VAL A 391 5.51 22.21 -26.03
N MET A 392 5.32 21.31 -26.99
CA MET A 392 4.05 20.63 -27.29
C MET A 392 4.14 19.12 -27.05
N ALA A 393 3.08 18.54 -26.49
CA ALA A 393 2.98 17.09 -26.29
C ALA A 393 2.75 16.35 -27.62
N ASN A 394 3.66 15.45 -28.01
CA ASN A 394 3.48 14.59 -29.18
C ASN A 394 2.80 13.26 -28.84
N SER A 395 2.88 12.86 -27.56
CA SER A 395 2.19 11.71 -26.98
C SER A 395 1.55 12.11 -25.64
N ASP A 396 0.81 11.19 -25.01
CA ASP A 396 0.49 11.33 -23.60
C ASP A 396 1.78 11.35 -22.77
N LEU A 397 1.88 12.30 -21.84
CA LEU A 397 3.07 12.60 -21.07
C LEU A 397 2.87 12.30 -19.59
N VAL A 398 3.95 11.84 -18.98
CA VAL A 398 4.16 11.94 -17.53
C VAL A 398 5.40 12.81 -17.34
N LEU A 399 5.23 13.88 -16.59
CA LEU A 399 6.26 14.86 -16.29
C LEU A 399 6.48 14.94 -14.79
N ARG A 400 7.72 15.16 -14.37
CA ARG A 400 8.03 15.64 -13.02
C ARG A 400 8.41 17.10 -13.10
N ARG A 401 7.70 17.96 -12.36
CA ARG A 401 7.95 19.40 -12.31
C ARG A 401 8.49 19.81 -10.96
N ILE A 402 9.59 20.54 -10.98
CA ILE A 402 10.06 21.33 -9.84
C ILE A 402 9.68 22.79 -10.07
N SER A 403 9.13 23.46 -9.05
CA SER A 403 8.75 24.87 -9.14
C SER A 403 10.00 25.76 -9.16
N GLY A 404 9.86 27.00 -9.63
CA GLY A 404 10.96 27.98 -9.56
C GLY A 404 11.40 28.28 -8.13
N GLU A 405 10.46 28.33 -7.19
CA GLU A 405 10.72 28.57 -5.76
C GLU A 405 11.51 27.41 -5.14
N ASP A 406 11.06 26.16 -5.36
CA ASP A 406 11.77 24.97 -4.88
C ASP A 406 13.14 24.82 -5.56
N LEU A 407 13.28 25.20 -6.82
CA LEU A 407 14.58 25.18 -7.48
C LEU A 407 15.59 26.13 -6.82
N MET A 408 15.12 27.25 -6.25
CA MET A 408 15.97 28.24 -5.59
C MET A 408 16.47 27.78 -4.22
N THR A 409 15.69 26.97 -3.50
CA THR A 409 16.11 26.38 -2.22
C THR A 409 17.10 25.23 -2.41
N MET A 410 17.37 24.82 -3.65
CA MET A 410 18.13 23.63 -4.00
C MET A 410 19.38 23.95 -4.85
N PRO A 411 20.48 24.42 -4.23
CA PRO A 411 21.66 24.88 -4.96
C PRO A 411 22.32 23.78 -5.81
N VAL A 412 22.27 22.52 -5.36
CA VAL A 412 22.82 21.36 -6.06
C VAL A 412 22.07 21.11 -7.37
N ILE A 413 20.74 20.93 -7.33
CA ILE A 413 19.91 20.75 -8.54
C ILE A 413 20.05 21.94 -9.49
N ARG A 414 20.07 23.16 -8.95
CA ARG A 414 20.26 24.38 -9.74
C ARG A 414 21.60 24.40 -10.48
N LYS A 415 22.69 23.94 -9.85
CA LYS A 415 23.99 23.79 -10.52
C LYS A 415 23.91 22.80 -11.70
N ILE A 416 23.20 21.69 -11.54
CA ILE A 416 23.03 20.68 -12.61
C ILE A 416 22.26 21.28 -13.79
N PHE A 417 21.09 21.88 -13.55
CA PHE A 417 20.33 22.53 -14.62
C PHE A 417 21.11 23.67 -15.30
N LYS A 418 21.95 24.39 -14.56
CA LYS A 418 22.86 25.39 -15.14
C LYS A 418 23.91 24.76 -16.07
N LYS A 419 24.48 23.60 -15.72
CA LYS A 419 25.40 22.85 -16.59
C LYS A 419 24.68 22.43 -17.89
N ILE A 420 23.45 21.92 -17.78
CA ILE A 420 22.64 21.49 -18.93
C ILE A 420 22.29 22.68 -19.85
N ALA A 421 21.82 23.79 -19.28
CA ALA A 421 21.50 25.00 -20.03
C ALA A 421 22.72 25.57 -20.79
N ARG A 422 23.92 25.50 -20.18
CA ARG A 422 25.17 25.94 -20.83
C ARG A 422 25.57 25.04 -22.00
N LYS A 423 25.42 23.71 -21.87
CA LYS A 423 25.69 22.77 -22.97
C LYS A 423 24.79 23.08 -24.16
N ARG A 424 23.50 23.31 -23.93
CA ARG A 424 22.52 23.62 -24.98
C ARG A 424 22.78 24.94 -25.70
N LYS A 425 23.19 26.00 -24.98
CA LYS A 425 23.59 27.28 -25.61
C LYS A 425 24.75 27.11 -26.60
N LYS A 426 25.75 26.29 -26.28
CA LYS A 426 26.89 26.00 -27.16
C LYS A 426 26.54 25.17 -28.40
N THR A 427 25.37 24.51 -28.43
CA THR A 427 24.93 23.68 -29.56
C THR A 427 23.93 24.43 -30.46
N SER A 428 23.46 25.60 -30.03
CA SER A 428 22.54 26.47 -30.79
C SER A 428 23.20 27.73 -31.35
N GLU A 429 24.47 27.98 -30.97
CA GLU A 429 25.43 28.87 -31.64
C GLU A 429 26.22 28.02 -32.65
#